data_AF-A0A957DSF5-F1
#
_entry.id   AF-A0A957DSF5-F1
#
_cell.length_a   1.000
_cell.length_b   1.000
_cell.length_c   1.000
_cell.angle_alpha   90.00
_cell.angle_beta   90.00
_cell.angle_gamma   90.00
#
_symmetry.space_group_name_H-M   'P 1'
#
loop_
_entity.id
_entity.type
_entity.pdbx_description
1 polymer ?
#
loop_
_entity_poly.entity_id
_entity_poly.type
_entity_poly.pdbx_seq_one_letter_code
_entity_poly.pdbx_strand_id
1 'polypeptide(L)'
;MRLISVVIPAYNEGEFLRQTLERIQQAIDANRNEGIAWEIIVCDNNSGDDTAVIAQNSGATVVFEPVNQISRARNSGAAAAKGAWLLFVDADSYPTPELLADTLDVIEAGQFIGCGTTVEVVGGTLFNKL
;
A
#
# COMPACT_ATOMS: atom_id res chain seq x y z
N MET A 1 18.51 8.79 6.39
CA MET A 1 17.41 7.82 6.45
C MET A 1 16.36 8.24 5.44
N ARG A 2 15.99 7.38 4.49
CA ARG A 2 14.93 7.63 3.51
C ARG A 2 13.61 7.09 4.08
N LEU A 3 12.57 7.90 4.12
CA LEU A 3 11.24 7.45 4.52
C LEU A 3 10.43 7.09 3.27
N ILE A 4 9.87 5.89 3.26
CA ILE A 4 8.96 5.39 2.23
C ILE A 4 7.56 5.28 2.84
N SER A 5 6.58 5.90 2.21
CA SER A 5 5.18 5.85 2.65
C SER A 5 4.42 4.86 1.78
N VAL A 6 3.90 3.80 2.40
CA VAL A 6 2.97 2.88 1.75
C VAL A 6 1.57 3.49 1.86
N VAL A 7 0.94 3.82 0.73
CA VAL A 7 -0.36 4.48 0.67
C VAL A 7 -1.40 3.53 0.11
N ILE A 8 -2.42 3.23 0.91
CA ILE A 8 -3.45 2.23 0.62
C ILE A 8 -4.81 2.92 0.58
N PRO A 9 -5.43 3.16 -0.59
CA PRO A 9 -6.84 3.52 -0.64
C PRO A 9 -7.69 2.30 -0.28
N ALA A 10 -8.71 2.47 0.55
CA ALA A 10 -9.60 1.38 0.96
C ALA A 10 -11.06 1.85 1.01
N TYR A 11 -11.99 1.04 0.50
CA TYR A 11 -13.43 1.26 0.60
C TYR A 11 -14.15 -0.08 0.80
N ASN A 12 -14.66 -0.35 2.00
CA ASN A 12 -15.28 -1.61 2.37
C ASN A 12 -14.38 -2.85 2.15
N GLU A 13 -13.11 -2.73 2.53
CA GLU A 13 -12.08 -3.75 2.29
C GLU A 13 -11.66 -4.47 3.57
N GLY A 14 -12.48 -4.43 4.64
CA GLY A 14 -12.08 -4.94 5.95
C GLY A 14 -11.64 -6.41 5.94
N GLU A 15 -12.24 -7.23 5.07
CA GLU A 15 -11.89 -8.64 4.89
C GLU A 15 -10.46 -8.82 4.36
N PHE A 16 -10.08 -8.08 3.33
CA PHE A 16 -8.79 -8.24 2.63
C PHE A 16 -7.68 -7.39 3.26
N LEU A 17 -8.02 -6.21 3.76
CA LEU A 17 -7.08 -5.22 4.26
C LEU A 17 -6.18 -5.77 5.37
N ARG A 18 -6.73 -6.60 6.27
CA ARG A 18 -5.94 -7.26 7.32
C ARG A 18 -4.79 -8.05 6.72
N GLN A 19 -5.09 -8.90 5.73
CA GLN A 19 -4.09 -9.73 5.09
C GLN A 19 -3.10 -8.89 4.28
N THR A 20 -3.56 -7.85 3.58
CA THR A 20 -2.68 -6.90 2.88
C THR A 20 -1.70 -6.23 3.83
N LEU A 21 -2.16 -5.71 4.98
CA LEU A 21 -1.29 -5.07 5.97
C LEU A 21 -0.27 -6.05 6.57
N GLU A 22 -0.69 -7.29 6.86
CA GLU A 22 0.22 -8.35 7.32
C GLU A 22 1.30 -8.67 6.29
N ARG A 23 0.94 -8.75 5.01
CA ARG A 23 1.90 -9.02 3.91
C ARG A 23 2.87 -7.86 3.69
N ILE A 24 2.38 -6.62 3.74
CA ILE A 24 3.23 -5.42 3.68
C ILE A 24 4.21 -5.41 4.85
N GLN A 25 3.76 -5.70 6.06
CA GLN A 25 4.64 -5.74 7.23
C GLN A 25 5.71 -6.85 7.10
N GLN A 26 5.33 -8.04 6.63
CA GLN A 26 6.27 -9.13 6.34
C GLN A 26 7.32 -8.73 5.29
N ALA A 27 6.89 -8.08 4.20
CA ALA A 27 7.79 -7.60 3.16
C ALA A 27 8.74 -6.52 3.68
N ILE A 28 8.25 -5.57 4.49
CA ILE A 28 9.06 -4.54 5.15
C ILE A 28 10.10 -5.18 6.08
N ASP A 29 9.68 -6.13 6.92
CA ASP A 29 10.55 -6.78 7.90
C ASP A 29 11.69 -7.57 7.22
N ALA A 30 11.39 -8.25 6.11
CA ALA A 30 12.38 -8.95 5.30
C ALA A 30 13.39 -8.02 4.62
N ASN A 31 13.02 -6.76 4.38
CA ASN A 31 13.84 -5.75 3.69
C ASN A 31 14.32 -4.62 4.62
N ARG A 32 14.36 -4.84 5.93
CA ARG A 32 14.84 -3.85 6.89
C ARG A 32 16.30 -3.49 6.63
N ASN A 33 16.56 -2.19 6.56
CA ASN A 33 17.88 -1.60 6.37
C ASN A 33 17.98 -0.31 7.21
N GLU A 34 19.10 -0.06 7.88
CA GLU A 34 19.35 1.17 8.66
C GLU A 34 19.17 2.47 7.85
N GLY A 35 19.30 2.39 6.53
CA GLY A 35 19.09 3.50 5.61
C GLY A 35 17.62 3.86 5.35
N ILE A 36 16.66 2.98 5.68
CA ILE A 36 15.26 3.06 5.24
C ILE A 36 14.31 3.00 6.44
N ALA A 37 13.36 3.93 6.47
CA ALA A 37 12.22 3.93 7.39
C ALA A 37 10.92 3.78 6.60
N TRP A 38 9.88 3.26 7.27
CA TRP A 38 8.59 2.99 6.67
C TRP A 38 7.47 3.63 7.48
N GLU A 39 6.44 4.10 6.79
CA GLU A 39 5.13 4.36 7.38
C GLU A 39 4.04 3.75 6.49
N ILE A 40 2.92 3.38 7.09
CA ILE A 40 1.76 2.84 6.38
C ILE A 40 0.60 3.80 6.60
N ILE A 41 -0.01 4.23 5.51
CA ILE A 41 -1.14 5.15 5.47
C ILE A 41 -2.28 4.44 4.77
N VAL A 42 -3.39 4.26 5.48
CA VAL A 42 -4.63 3.77 4.89
C VAL A 42 -5.57 4.95 4.74
N CYS A 43 -5.97 5.26 3.51
CA CYS A 43 -7.02 6.22 3.25
C CYS A 43 -8.37 5.49 3.18
N ASP A 44 -9.14 5.56 4.28
CA ASP A 44 -10.52 5.11 4.31
C ASP A 44 -11.39 6.05 3.46
N ASN A 45 -11.87 5.54 2.34
CA ASN A 45 -12.63 6.29 1.35
C ASN A 45 -14.14 6.19 1.60
N ASN A 46 -14.54 6.55 2.81
CA ASN A 46 -15.92 6.57 3.27
C ASN A 46 -16.55 5.17 3.35
N SER A 47 -15.82 4.20 3.96
CA SER A 47 -16.32 2.84 4.19
C SER A 47 -17.50 2.82 5.17
N GLY A 48 -18.38 1.83 4.99
CA GLY A 48 -19.49 1.52 5.89
C GLY A 48 -19.23 0.29 6.78
N ASP A 49 -18.06 -0.34 6.67
CA ASP A 49 -17.62 -1.49 7.45
C ASP A 49 -16.47 -1.13 8.42
N ASP A 50 -15.82 -2.15 8.99
CA ASP A 50 -14.74 -1.98 9.96
C ASP A 50 -13.36 -1.64 9.33
N THR A 51 -13.29 -1.28 8.04
CA THR A 51 -12.03 -1.01 7.31
C THR A 51 -11.09 -0.06 8.08
N ALA A 52 -11.60 1.10 8.53
CA ALA A 52 -10.80 2.09 9.25
C ALA A 52 -10.30 1.57 10.62
N VAL A 53 -11.15 0.82 11.33
CA VAL A 53 -10.82 0.23 12.63
C VAL A 53 -9.72 -0.81 12.48
N ILE A 54 -9.83 -1.65 11.45
CA ILE A 54 -8.82 -2.68 11.12
C ILE A 54 -7.48 -2.02 10.79
N ALA A 55 -7.48 -0.97 9.96
CA ALA A 55 -6.27 -0.22 9.64
C ALA A 55 -5.57 0.36 10.88
N GLN A 56 -6.35 1.02 11.75
CA GLN A 56 -5.83 1.62 12.98
C GLN A 56 -5.25 0.58 13.94
N ASN A 57 -5.94 -0.55 14.12
CA ASN A 57 -5.47 -1.64 14.99
C ASN A 57 -4.21 -2.32 14.47
N SER A 58 -3.96 -2.28 13.16
CA SER A 58 -2.71 -2.75 12.54
C SER A 58 -1.58 -1.72 12.62
N GLY A 59 -1.78 -0.57 13.26
CA GLY A 59 -0.76 0.46 13.45
C GLY A 59 -0.58 1.41 12.26
N ALA A 60 -1.47 1.37 11.26
CA ALA A 60 -1.45 2.32 10.15
C ALA A 60 -1.98 3.70 10.59
N THR A 61 -1.48 4.74 9.95
CA THR A 61 -2.12 6.07 10.01
C THR A 61 -3.36 6.04 9.14
N VAL A 62 -4.52 6.38 9.71
CA VAL A 62 -5.79 6.40 8.97
C VAL A 62 -6.12 7.82 8.53
N VAL A 63 -6.40 8.00 7.24
CA VAL A 63 -6.86 9.25 6.63
C VAL A 63 -8.27 9.03 6.09
N PHE A 64 -9.19 9.93 6.40
CA PHE A 64 -10.56 9.83 5.90
C PHE A 64 -10.75 10.70 4.65
N GLU A 65 -11.29 10.12 3.57
CA GLU A 65 -11.74 10.85 2.38
C GLU A 65 -13.27 10.68 2.20
N PRO A 66 -14.06 11.76 2.37
CA PRO A 66 -15.53 11.68 2.37
C PRO A 66 -16.13 11.39 0.98
N VAL A 67 -15.41 11.67 -0.10
CA VAL A 67 -15.92 11.45 -1.46
C VAL A 67 -15.37 10.14 -1.99
N ASN A 68 -16.23 9.13 -2.10
CA ASN A 68 -15.86 7.80 -2.61
C ASN A 68 -15.41 7.86 -4.09
N GLN A 69 -14.11 8.06 -4.28
CA GLN A 69 -13.39 8.21 -5.53
C GLN A 69 -11.94 7.82 -5.28
N ILE A 70 -11.50 6.70 -5.85
CA ILE A 70 -10.17 6.13 -5.61
C ILE A 70 -9.01 7.12 -5.83
N SER A 71 -9.11 7.98 -6.85
CA SER A 71 -8.10 9.01 -7.11
C SER A 71 -7.99 10.02 -5.97
N ARG A 72 -9.13 10.39 -5.35
CA ARG A 72 -9.14 11.27 -4.19
C ARG A 72 -8.55 10.57 -2.97
N ALA A 73 -8.90 9.32 -2.72
CA ALA A 73 -8.31 8.54 -1.63
C ALA A 73 -6.79 8.43 -1.75
N ARG A 74 -6.28 8.11 -2.94
CA ARG A 74 -4.82 8.08 -3.20
C ARG A 74 -4.18 9.45 -2.96
N ASN A 75 -4.81 10.53 -3.43
CA ASN A 75 -4.29 11.88 -3.26
C ASN A 75 -4.32 12.33 -1.78
N SER A 76 -5.38 12.02 -1.04
CA SER A 76 -5.53 12.35 0.38
C SER A 76 -4.53 11.56 1.23
N GLY A 77 -4.33 10.28 0.94
CA GLY A 77 -3.27 9.47 1.56
C GLY A 77 -1.87 10.00 1.23
N ALA A 78 -1.60 10.34 -0.04
CA ALA A 78 -0.33 10.93 -0.46
C ALA A 78 -0.06 12.31 0.18
N ALA A 79 -1.08 13.13 0.38
CA ALA A 79 -0.94 14.43 1.04
C ALA A 79 -0.62 14.31 2.54
N ALA A 80 -1.04 13.22 3.18
CA ALA A 80 -0.70 12.90 4.57
C ALA A 80 0.68 12.23 4.73
N ALA A 81 1.25 11.71 3.64
CA ALA A 81 2.53 11.05 3.61
C ALA A 81 3.69 12.01 3.91
N LYS A 82 4.66 11.51 4.67
CA LYS A 82 5.88 12.23 5.06
C LYS A 82 7.11 11.71 4.32
N GLY A 83 7.00 10.55 3.68
CA GLY A 83 8.05 9.91 2.90
C GLY A 83 8.40 10.69 1.64
N ALA A 84 9.68 10.61 1.26
CA ALA A 84 10.14 11.15 -0.01
C ALA A 84 9.69 10.27 -1.20
N TRP A 85 9.23 9.06 -0.91
CA TRP A 85 8.77 8.07 -1.88
C TRP A 85 7.41 7.53 -1.48
N LEU A 86 6.53 7.38 -2.46
CA LEU A 86 5.20 6.84 -2.28
C LEU A 86 5.12 5.47 -2.97
N LEU A 87 4.71 4.45 -2.22
CA LEU A 87 4.36 3.14 -2.74
C LEU A 87 2.85 2.96 -2.61
N PHE A 88 2.15 3.01 -3.74
CA PHE A 88 0.71 2.76 -3.75
C PHE A 88 0.43 1.26 -3.82
N VAL A 89 -0.40 0.77 -2.91
CA VAL A 89 -0.82 -0.64 -2.85
C VAL A 89 -2.32 -0.68 -2.66
N ASP A 90 -3.05 -1.47 -3.44
CA ASP A 90 -4.49 -1.63 -3.26
C ASP A 90 -4.77 -2.50 -2.02
N ALA A 91 -5.92 -2.28 -1.37
CA ALA A 91 -6.26 -2.89 -0.09
C ALA A 91 -6.50 -4.41 -0.13
N ASP A 92 -6.54 -5.00 -1.33
CA ASP A 92 -6.69 -6.43 -1.61
C ASP A 92 -5.44 -7.06 -2.26
N SER A 93 -4.31 -6.33 -2.26
CA SER A 93 -3.06 -6.77 -2.86
C SER A 93 -2.06 -7.30 -1.83
N TYR A 94 -1.27 -8.31 -2.21
CA TYR A 94 -0.35 -9.02 -1.34
C TYR A 94 1.10 -8.90 -1.86
N PRO A 95 1.78 -7.76 -1.67
CA PRO A 95 3.15 -7.62 -2.12
C PRO A 95 4.07 -8.61 -1.39
N THR A 96 4.94 -9.27 -2.15
CA THR A 96 5.92 -10.21 -1.59
C THR A 96 7.19 -9.47 -1.15
N PRO A 97 8.01 -10.07 -0.27
CA PRO A 97 9.33 -9.53 0.08
C PRO A 97 10.21 -9.25 -1.14
N GLU A 98 10.16 -10.10 -2.15
CA GLU A 98 10.96 -9.98 -3.39
C GLU A 98 10.51 -8.78 -4.22
N LEU A 99 9.20 -8.58 -4.38
CA LEU A 99 8.67 -7.39 -5.05
C LEU A 99 9.13 -6.11 -4.33
N LEU A 100 9.10 -6.09 -3.00
CA LEU A 100 9.56 -4.92 -2.27
C LEU A 100 11.06 -4.68 -2.46
N ALA A 101 11.87 -5.75 -2.48
CA ALA A 101 13.30 -5.67 -2.76
C ALA A 101 13.56 -5.07 -4.17
N ASP A 102 12.90 -5.61 -5.20
CA ASP A 102 13.01 -5.11 -6.57
C ASP A 102 12.59 -3.64 -6.67
N THR A 103 11.53 -3.26 -5.93
CA THR A 103 11.09 -1.87 -5.83
C THR A 103 12.21 -0.99 -5.26
N LEU A 104 12.82 -1.39 -4.15
CA LEU A 104 13.91 -0.65 -3.53
C LEU A 104 15.12 -0.49 -4.46
N ASP A 105 15.49 -1.52 -5.21
CA ASP A 105 16.58 -1.45 -6.18
C ASP A 105 16.29 -0.42 -7.29
N VAL A 106 15.04 -0.38 -7.80
CA VAL A 106 14.61 0.63 -8.77
C VAL A 106 14.64 2.04 -8.18
N ILE A 107 14.22 2.20 -6.93
CA ILE A 107 14.28 3.46 -6.18
C ILE A 107 15.73 3.96 -6.08
N GLU A 108 16.68 3.07 -5.81
CA GLU A 108 18.10 3.40 -5.68
C GLU A 108 18.79 3.70 -7.02
N ALA A 109 18.38 3.03 -8.10
CA ALA A 109 18.96 3.20 -9.43
C ALA A 109 18.65 4.57 -10.08
N GLY A 110 17.56 5.23 -9.67
CA GLY A 110 17.30 6.67 -9.93
C GLY A 110 16.02 7.00 -10.71
N GLN A 111 15.18 7.86 -10.08
CA GLN A 111 13.96 8.59 -10.55
C GLN A 111 12.81 7.76 -11.16
N PHE A 112 11.77 7.45 -10.37
CA PHE A 112 10.63 6.65 -10.84
C PHE A 112 9.30 7.41 -11.01
N ILE A 113 8.52 6.95 -12.01
CA ILE A 113 7.05 7.10 -12.14
C ILE A 113 6.53 5.79 -12.75
N GLY A 114 6.41 4.76 -11.92
CA GLY A 114 5.88 3.44 -12.26
C GLY A 114 6.67 2.34 -11.57
N CYS A 115 5.97 1.37 -10.97
CA CYS A 115 6.55 0.12 -10.46
C CYS A 115 5.80 -1.04 -11.12
N GLY A 116 6.53 -2.05 -11.54
CA GLY A 116 5.97 -3.28 -12.11
C GLY A 116 6.41 -4.48 -11.28
N THR A 117 5.61 -5.53 -11.29
CA THR A 117 5.97 -6.82 -10.71
C THR A 117 5.61 -7.93 -11.67
N THR A 118 6.18 -9.11 -11.45
CA THR A 118 5.71 -10.34 -12.09
C THR A 118 4.42 -10.77 -11.40
N VAL A 119 3.32 -10.84 -12.15
CA VAL A 119 2.03 -11.31 -11.64
C VAL A 119 1.86 -12.77 -12.04
N GLU A 120 1.60 -13.63 -11.05
CA GLU A 120 1.11 -14.98 -11.30
C GLU A 120 -0.42 -14.98 -11.21
N VAL A 121 -1.10 -15.35 -12.31
CA VAL A 121 -2.56 -15.46 -12.34
C VAL A 121 -2.97 -16.85 -11.88
N VAL A 122 -3.46 -16.96 -10.65
CA VAL A 122 -3.98 -18.23 -10.11
C VAL A 122 -5.47 -18.37 -10.43
N GLY A 123 -5.85 -19.37 -11.24
CA GLY A 123 -7.25 -19.75 -11.45
C GLY A 123 -8.05 -18.92 -12.46
N GLY A 124 -7.42 -18.26 -13.44
CA GLY A 124 -8.13 -17.50 -14.46
C GLY A 124 -7.24 -16.88 -15.54
N THR A 125 -7.78 -15.91 -16.29
CA THR A 125 -6.99 -15.06 -17.21
C THR A 125 -7.04 -13.62 -16.74
N LEU A 126 -5.97 -12.87 -16.99
CA LEU A 126 -5.79 -11.48 -16.54
C LEU A 126 -6.93 -10.53 -17.01
N PHE A 127 -7.65 -10.89 -18.07
CA PHE A 127 -8.59 -10.02 -18.77
C PHE A 127 -10.07 -10.23 -18.40
N ASN A 128 -10.40 -11.12 -17.45
CA ASN A 128 -11.80 -11.37 -17.06
C ASN A 128 -12.35 -10.39 -16.00
N LYS A 129 -11.60 -9.35 -15.62
CA LYS A 129 -12.00 -8.33 -14.63
C LYS A 129 -11.89 -6.88 -15.15
N LEU A 130 -11.76 -6.68 -16.47
CA LEU A 130 -11.91 -5.37 -17.11
C LEU A 130 -13.30 -5.22 -17.72
#